data_AF-A0A383BDL3-F1
#
_entry.id   AF-A0A383BDL3-F1
#
_cell.length_a   1.000
_cell.length_b   1.000
_cell.length_c   1.000
_cell.angle_alpha   90.00
_cell.angle_beta   90.00
_cell.angle_gamma   90.00
#
_symmetry.space_group_name_H-M   'P 1'
#
loop_
_entity.id
_entity.type
_entity.pdbx_description
1 polymer ?
#
loop_
_entity_poly.entity_id
_entity_poly.type
_entity_poly.pdbx_seq_one_letter_code
_entity_poly.pdbx_strand_id
1 'polypeptide(L)'
;NEDQHLLVSKNPINVILVADTDMLTDRFWVQVQNFLGQRITNAFASNGNFVINSLENLTGSSDLIGMRSRQSYSRPFTRVMGLRREAENRFRLTEQRLQQELRETEDKLTELQANRSEGSALILSPEQEVELDRFTQERLRVRKELRQVQRGLDQDIENLGTRLKIINIGLMPLLIVIGSLLLFLLRRYKPT
;
A
#
# COMPACT_ATOMS: atom_id res chain seq x y z
N ASN A 1 52.12 22.03 34.73
CA ASN A 1 51.47 20.79 34.26
C ASN A 1 50.43 21.17 33.24
N GLU A 2 50.87 21.42 32.01
CA GLU A 2 49.99 21.67 30.86
C GLU A 2 49.86 20.36 30.06
N ASP A 3 48.66 19.81 30.15
CA ASP A 3 47.94 18.92 29.26
C ASP A 3 48.67 18.47 27.98
N GLN A 4 49.03 17.18 27.94
CA GLN A 4 49.38 16.47 26.71
C GLN A 4 48.14 16.26 25.83
N HIS A 5 47.61 17.32 25.25
CA HIS A 5 46.62 17.22 24.19
C HIS A 5 47.31 16.75 22.90
N LEU A 6 46.91 15.58 22.39
CA LEU A 6 47.42 15.05 21.12
C LEU A 6 46.59 15.62 19.97
N LEU A 7 47.19 16.47 19.15
CA LEU A 7 46.57 17.02 17.93
C LEU A 7 46.38 15.98 16.83
N VAL A 8 47.09 14.85 16.91
CA VAL A 8 47.09 13.80 15.90
C VAL A 8 47.06 12.44 16.58
N SER A 9 46.26 11.53 16.02
CA SER A 9 46.19 10.15 16.50
C SER A 9 47.53 9.43 16.32
N LYS A 10 47.98 8.70 17.34
CA LYS A 10 49.23 7.92 17.31
C LYS A 10 49.10 6.61 16.52
N ASN A 11 47.87 6.09 16.39
CA ASN A 11 47.55 4.88 15.64
C ASN A 11 46.31 5.14 14.74
N PRO A 12 46.06 4.34 13.70
CA PRO A 12 44.79 4.37 12.99
C PRO A 12 43.63 4.09 13.96
N ILE A 13 42.60 4.93 13.92
CA ILE A 13 41.39 4.80 14.73
C ILE A 13 40.14 4.94 13.85
N ASN A 14 39.08 4.22 14.20
CA ASN A 14 37.75 4.42 13.64
C ASN A 14 36.88 5.08 14.71
N VAL A 15 36.30 6.24 14.40
CA VAL A 15 35.47 7.00 15.33
C VAL A 15 34.21 7.48 14.62
N ILE A 16 33.05 7.24 15.23
CA ILE A 16 31.77 7.79 14.79
C ILE A 16 31.29 8.70 15.93
N LEU A 17 31.25 10.01 15.67
CA LEU A 17 30.79 11.01 16.64
C LEU A 17 29.39 11.47 16.25
N VAL A 18 28.46 11.36 17.20
CA VAL A 18 27.09 11.82 17.05
C VAL A 18 26.84 12.87 18.13
N ALA A 19 26.40 14.06 17.72
CA ALA A 19 26.22 15.20 18.62
C ALA A 19 24.94 15.12 19.47
N ASP A 20 23.94 14.37 19.02
CA ASP A 20 22.64 14.26 19.66
C ASP A 20 22.26 12.79 19.90
N THR A 21 21.84 12.48 21.12
CA THR A 21 21.46 11.11 21.53
C THR A 21 19.97 10.84 21.40
N ASP A 22 19.14 11.87 21.16
CA ASP A 22 17.69 11.72 21.15
C ASP A 22 17.24 10.70 20.09
N MET A 23 17.97 10.60 18.97
CA MET A 23 17.73 9.63 17.90
C MET A 23 17.68 8.16 18.35
N LEU A 24 18.24 7.82 19.51
CA LEU A 24 18.22 6.48 20.10
C LEU A 24 16.88 6.13 20.74
N THR A 25 16.11 7.15 21.15
CA THR A 25 14.83 6.93 21.83
C THR A 25 13.83 6.34 20.85
N ASP A 26 13.11 5.30 21.26
CA ASP A 26 12.14 4.56 20.45
C ASP A 26 11.20 5.48 19.66
N ARG A 27 10.71 6.57 20.29
CA ARG A 27 9.81 7.54 19.68
C ARG A 27 10.30 8.17 18.38
N PHE A 28 11.61 8.15 18.11
CA PHE A 28 12.22 8.76 16.92
C PHE A 28 12.48 7.77 15.79
N TRP A 29 12.20 6.48 15.99
CA TRP A 29 12.44 5.49 14.92
C TRP A 29 11.53 4.26 14.92
N VAL A 30 10.86 3.92 16.02
CA VAL A 30 9.92 2.81 16.11
C VAL A 30 8.62 3.23 16.77
N GLN A 31 7.51 2.85 16.12
CA GLN A 31 6.19 2.97 16.70
C GLN A 31 5.70 1.59 17.12
N VAL A 32 5.37 1.44 18.40
CA VAL A 32 4.81 0.20 18.95
C VAL A 32 3.31 0.37 19.13
N GLN A 33 2.52 -0.49 18.51
CA GLN A 33 1.07 -0.51 18.64
C GLN A 33 0.63 -1.85 19.21
N ASN A 34 -0.31 -1.84 20.15
CA ASN A 34 -0.93 -3.06 20.67
C ASN A 34 -2.17 -3.39 19.82
N PHE A 35 -2.16 -4.54 19.16
CA PHE A 35 -3.31 -5.04 18.41
C PHE A 35 -3.65 -6.45 18.89
N LEU A 36 -4.88 -6.66 19.37
CA LEU A 36 -5.36 -7.95 19.90
C LEU A 36 -4.42 -8.58 20.96
N GLY A 37 -3.85 -7.75 21.83
CA GLY A 37 -2.89 -8.19 22.87
C GLY A 37 -1.49 -8.51 22.36
N GLN A 38 -1.23 -8.40 21.05
CA GLN A 38 0.09 -8.55 20.45
C GLN A 38 0.72 -7.17 20.19
N ARG A 39 2.01 -7.04 20.50
CA ARG A 39 2.81 -5.84 20.20
C ARG A 39 3.29 -5.91 18.76
N ILE A 40 2.79 -5.02 17.92
CA ILE A 40 3.26 -4.82 16.54
C ILE A 40 4.23 -3.65 16.56
N THR A 41 5.44 -3.87 16.04
CA THR A 41 6.49 -2.85 15.92
C THR A 41 6.59 -2.41 14.46
N ASN A 42 6.55 -1.10 14.22
CA ASN A 42 6.72 -0.51 12.90
C ASN A 42 7.87 0.50 12.94
N ALA A 43 8.97 0.19 12.27
CA ALA A 43 10.13 1.08 12.17
C ALA A 43 9.88 2.11 11.05
N PHE A 44 9.67 3.37 11.41
CA PHE A 44 9.41 4.45 10.45
C PHE A 44 10.67 5.24 10.09
N ALA A 45 11.74 5.12 10.89
CA ALA A 45 13.05 5.70 10.60
C ALA A 45 14.16 4.68 10.86
N SER A 46 15.32 4.90 10.23
CA SER A 46 16.43 3.95 10.23
C SER A 46 17.48 4.22 11.33
N ASN A 47 17.12 4.92 12.41
CA ASN A 47 18.10 5.31 13.45
C ASN A 47 18.66 4.09 14.19
N GLY A 48 17.82 3.10 14.54
CA GLY A 48 18.29 1.84 15.13
C GLY A 48 19.26 1.08 14.19
N ASN A 49 18.94 1.03 12.90
CA ASN A 49 19.83 0.43 11.89
C ASN A 49 21.18 1.15 11.82
N PHE A 50 21.18 2.49 11.87
CA PHE A 50 22.40 3.29 11.89
C PHE A 50 23.30 2.93 13.07
N VAL A 51 22.75 2.81 14.29
CA VAL A 51 23.51 2.49 15.50
C VAL A 51 24.10 1.09 15.42
N ILE A 52 23.30 0.09 15.04
CA ILE A 52 23.75 -1.29 14.90
C ILE A 52 24.84 -1.41 13.85
N ASN A 53 24.64 -0.80 12.67
CA ASN A 53 25.66 -0.81 11.61
C ASN A 53 26.93 -0.07 12.02
N SER A 54 26.82 1.02 12.79
CA SER A 54 27.97 1.76 13.33
C SER A 54 28.76 0.90 14.30
N LEU A 55 28.08 0.19 15.20
CA LEU A 55 28.71 -0.75 16.12
C LEU A 55 29.40 -1.89 15.37
N GLU A 56 28.71 -2.53 14.42
CA GLU A 56 29.25 -3.60 13.57
C GLU A 56 30.50 -3.16 12.79
N ASN A 57 30.51 -1.91 12.32
CA ASN A 57 31.65 -1.30 11.61
C ASN A 57 32.85 -1.08 12.54
N LEU A 58 32.61 -0.58 13.75
CA LEU A 58 33.65 -0.35 14.75
C LEU A 58 34.21 -1.66 15.33
N THR A 59 33.43 -2.74 15.35
CA THR A 59 33.86 -4.07 15.83
C THR A 59 34.64 -4.89 14.80
N GLY A 60 34.93 -4.35 13.60
CA GLY A 60 35.92 -4.93 12.69
C GLY A 60 35.39 -5.90 11.62
N SER A 61 34.11 -5.84 11.25
CA SER A 61 33.54 -6.64 10.14
C SER A 61 33.67 -5.96 8.75
N SER A 62 34.66 -5.08 8.57
CA SER A 62 34.79 -4.17 7.42
C SER A 62 34.72 -4.85 6.05
N ASP A 63 35.17 -6.11 5.95
CA ASP A 63 35.19 -6.85 4.67
C ASP A 63 33.81 -7.39 4.24
N LEU A 64 32.82 -7.44 5.15
CA LEU A 64 31.47 -7.95 4.88
C LEU A 64 30.38 -6.85 4.86
N ILE A 65 30.68 -5.63 5.30
CA ILE A 65 29.70 -4.52 5.39
C ILE A 65 29.33 -3.94 4.01
N GLY A 66 30.23 -4.00 3.03
CA GLY A 66 29.97 -3.50 1.67
C GLY A 66 28.83 -4.22 0.92
N MET A 67 28.44 -5.40 1.40
CA MET A 67 27.42 -6.24 0.74
C MET A 67 26.01 -5.99 1.29
N ARG A 68 25.88 -5.55 2.55
CA ARG A 68 24.60 -5.39 3.26
C ARG A 68 23.99 -3.98 3.12
N SER A 69 24.76 -2.98 2.68
CA SER A 69 24.30 -1.58 2.54
C SER A 69 23.40 -1.33 1.34
N ARG A 70 23.14 -2.34 0.50
CA ARG A 70 22.02 -2.29 -0.46
C ARG A 70 20.72 -2.43 0.32
N GLN A 71 20.34 -1.35 1.01
CA GLN A 71 18.97 -1.05 1.37
C GLN A 71 18.12 -1.47 0.16
N SER A 72 17.15 -2.35 0.39
CA SER A 72 16.22 -2.79 -0.65
C SER A 72 15.62 -1.53 -1.27
N TYR A 73 16.20 -1.08 -2.37
CA TYR A 73 15.81 0.14 -3.05
C TYR A 73 14.51 -0.23 -3.75
N SER A 74 13.41 -0.07 -3.02
CA SER A 74 12.09 -0.14 -3.61
C SER A 74 12.05 0.92 -4.70
N ARG A 75 12.06 0.48 -5.96
CA ARG A 75 11.65 1.31 -7.09
C ARG A 75 10.16 1.07 -7.25
N PRO A 76 9.28 1.72 -6.45
CA PRO A 76 7.86 1.55 -6.64
C PRO A 76 7.54 2.01 -8.06
N PHE A 77 6.70 1.26 -8.75
CA PHE A 77 6.25 1.64 -10.08
C PHE A 77 5.33 2.87 -9.95
N THR A 78 5.91 4.07 -9.99
CA THR A 78 5.20 5.35 -9.75
C THR A 78 4.02 5.56 -10.71
N ARG A 79 4.15 5.12 -11.97
CA ARG A 79 3.05 5.10 -12.94
C ARG A 79 1.89 4.21 -12.50
N VAL A 80 2.18 3.03 -11.94
CA VAL A 80 1.19 2.07 -11.44
C VAL A 80 0.50 2.61 -10.20
N MET A 81 1.26 3.25 -9.30
CA MET A 81 0.72 3.95 -8.14
C MET A 81 -0.26 5.06 -8.56
N GLY A 82 0.07 5.81 -9.62
CA GLY A 82 -0.82 6.82 -10.20
C GLY A 82 -2.13 6.23 -10.74
N LEU A 83 -2.04 5.19 -11.57
CA LEU A 83 -3.19 4.45 -12.10
C LEU A 83 -4.08 3.88 -10.99
N ARG A 84 -3.47 3.29 -9.96
CA ARG A 84 -4.17 2.77 -8.78
C ARG A 84 -4.91 3.88 -8.04
N ARG A 85 -4.26 5.01 -7.80
CA ARG A 85 -4.85 6.17 -7.10
C ARG A 85 -6.01 6.78 -7.88
N GLU A 86 -5.91 6.85 -9.21
CA GLU A 86 -6.98 7.33 -10.07
C GLU A 86 -8.18 6.38 -10.09
N ALA A 87 -7.93 5.07 -10.12
CA ALA A 87 -8.98 4.06 -9.96
C ALA A 87 -9.67 4.19 -8.59
N GLU A 88 -8.90 4.19 -7.50
CA GLU A 88 -9.41 4.35 -6.13
C GLU A 88 -10.26 5.62 -5.98
N ASN A 89 -9.85 6.74 -6.56
CA ASN A 89 -10.63 7.98 -6.53
C ASN A 89 -11.98 7.84 -7.25
N ARG A 90 -12.02 7.26 -8.45
CA ARG A 90 -13.27 7.07 -9.22
C ARG A 90 -14.23 6.13 -8.49
N PHE A 91 -13.71 5.03 -7.93
CA PHE A 91 -14.49 4.09 -7.14
C PHE A 91 -15.04 4.73 -5.87
N ARG A 92 -14.22 5.48 -5.13
CA ARG A 92 -14.65 6.18 -3.89
C ARG A 92 -15.79 7.16 -4.16
N LEU A 93 -15.72 7.94 -5.25
CA LEU A 93 -16.80 8.87 -5.63
C LEU A 93 -18.11 8.13 -5.93
N THR A 94 -18.01 6.99 -6.63
CA THR A 94 -19.18 6.17 -6.99
C THR A 94 -19.78 5.52 -5.75
N GLU A 95 -18.94 4.99 -4.85
CA GLU A 95 -19.37 4.41 -3.58
C GLU A 95 -20.09 5.43 -2.71
N GLN A 96 -19.53 6.64 -2.55
CA GLN A 96 -20.15 7.71 -1.78
C GLN A 96 -21.51 8.11 -2.34
N ARG A 97 -21.63 8.24 -3.67
CA ARG A 97 -22.89 8.51 -4.35
C ARG A 97 -23.93 7.43 -4.05
N LEU A 98 -23.58 6.16 -4.20
CA LEU A 98 -24.48 5.03 -3.95
C LEU A 98 -24.87 4.91 -2.46
N GLN A 99 -23.94 5.18 -1.54
CA GLN A 99 -24.24 5.20 -0.10
C GLN A 99 -25.19 6.35 0.27
N GLN A 100 -25.09 7.49 -0.41
CA GLN A 100 -26.02 8.60 -0.23
C GLN A 100 -27.40 8.24 -0.77
N GLU A 101 -27.48 7.72 -2.01
CA GLU A 101 -28.74 7.28 -2.63
C GLU A 101 -29.44 6.20 -1.79
N LEU A 102 -28.67 5.28 -1.20
CA LEU A 102 -29.20 4.26 -0.31
C LEU A 102 -29.82 4.86 0.95
N ARG A 103 -29.12 5.81 1.60
CA ARG A 103 -29.61 6.50 2.81
C ARG A 103 -30.89 7.28 2.52
N GLU A 104 -30.91 8.07 1.45
CA GLU A 104 -32.10 8.82 1.02
C GLU A 104 -33.29 7.89 0.73
N THR A 105 -33.05 6.70 0.18
CA THR A 105 -34.10 5.70 -0.05
C THR A 105 -34.61 5.07 1.25
N GLU A 106 -33.71 4.77 2.19
CA GLU A 106 -34.06 4.22 3.51
C GLU A 106 -34.83 5.23 4.37
N ASP A 107 -34.48 6.52 4.30
CA ASP A 107 -35.19 7.59 4.99
C ASP A 107 -36.63 7.72 4.48
N LYS A 108 -36.83 7.72 3.15
CA LYS A 108 -38.17 7.76 2.54
C LYS A 108 -39.02 6.54 2.90
N LEU A 109 -38.41 5.35 2.93
CA LEU A 109 -39.10 4.13 3.39
C LEU A 109 -39.52 4.24 4.86
N THR A 110 -38.67 4.81 5.71
CA THR A 110 -38.96 5.00 7.13
C THR A 110 -40.09 6.02 7.33
N GLU A 111 -40.11 7.12 6.57
CA GLU A 111 -41.18 8.12 6.59
C GLU A 111 -42.53 7.52 6.16
N LEU A 112 -42.55 6.75 5.06
CA LEU A 112 -43.75 6.04 4.61
C LEU A 112 -44.24 5.01 5.64
N GLN A 113 -43.33 4.35 6.35
CA GLN A 113 -43.68 3.42 7.43
C GLN A 113 -44.15 4.13 8.71
N ALA A 114 -43.60 5.29 9.05
CA ALA A 114 -44.02 6.07 10.22
C ALA A 114 -45.41 6.69 10.02
N ASN A 115 -45.71 7.18 8.81
CA ASN A 115 -47.04 7.68 8.44
C ASN A 115 -48.14 6.59 8.50
N ARG A 116 -47.74 5.30 8.44
CA ARG A 116 -48.64 4.15 8.66
C ARG A 116 -49.10 4.01 10.11
N SER A 117 -48.31 4.45 11.09
CA SER A 117 -48.59 4.28 12.52
C SER A 117 -49.45 5.38 13.15
N GLU A 118 -49.50 6.59 12.57
CA GLU A 118 -50.25 7.73 13.13
C GLU A 118 -51.70 7.84 12.62
N GLY A 119 -52.04 7.18 11.51
CA GLY A 119 -53.38 7.19 10.93
C GLY A 119 -54.17 5.92 11.26
N SER A 120 -55.42 6.07 11.72
CA SER A 120 -56.39 5.03 12.06
C SER A 120 -56.83 4.09 10.89
N ALA A 121 -56.05 3.96 9.82
CA ALA A 121 -56.29 3.05 8.71
C ALA A 121 -55.23 1.95 8.70
N LEU A 122 -55.60 0.75 9.15
CA LEU A 122 -54.78 -0.46 9.05
C LEU A 122 -54.44 -0.89 7.60
N ILE A 123 -54.82 -0.11 6.58
CA ILE A 123 -54.78 -0.44 5.16
C ILE A 123 -54.09 0.71 4.42
N LEU A 124 -52.99 0.41 3.73
CA LEU A 124 -52.27 1.37 2.86
C LEU A 124 -53.19 1.81 1.71
N SER A 125 -53.10 3.07 1.28
CA SER A 125 -53.73 3.43 0.00
C SER A 125 -53.04 2.66 -1.14
N PRO A 126 -53.75 2.29 -2.22
CA PRO A 126 -53.13 1.63 -3.37
C PRO A 126 -51.94 2.40 -3.94
N GLU A 127 -51.97 3.74 -3.83
CA GLU A 127 -50.89 4.63 -4.26
C GLU A 127 -49.66 4.52 -3.35
N GLN A 128 -49.86 4.40 -2.03
CA GLN A 128 -48.78 4.19 -1.06
C GLN A 128 -48.12 2.81 -1.19
N GLU A 129 -48.89 1.76 -1.51
CA GLU A 129 -48.34 0.42 -1.76
C GLU A 129 -47.41 0.41 -2.98
N VAL A 130 -47.81 1.07 -4.07
CA VAL A 130 -46.99 1.21 -5.28
C VAL A 130 -45.70 1.98 -5.00
N GLU A 131 -45.78 3.05 -4.22
CA GLU A 131 -44.60 3.84 -3.88
C GLU A 131 -43.63 3.10 -2.93
N LEU A 132 -44.17 2.33 -1.98
CA LEU A 132 -43.39 1.45 -1.10
C LEU A 132 -42.66 0.36 -1.89
N ASP A 133 -43.33 -0.29 -2.85
CA ASP A 133 -42.70 -1.30 -3.70
C ASP A 133 -41.59 -0.66 -4.57
N ARG A 134 -41.85 0.52 -5.15
CA ARG A 134 -40.83 1.28 -5.92
C ARG A 134 -39.58 1.53 -5.09
N PHE A 135 -39.71 2.07 -3.88
CA PHE A 135 -38.55 2.34 -3.02
C PHE A 135 -37.87 1.07 -2.50
N THR A 136 -38.62 -0.01 -2.31
CA THR A 136 -38.05 -1.31 -1.94
C THR A 136 -37.19 -1.88 -3.06
N GLN A 137 -37.66 -1.81 -4.30
CA GLN A 137 -36.91 -2.20 -5.50
C GLN A 137 -35.69 -1.31 -5.69
N GLU A 138 -35.84 0.00 -5.48
CA GLU A 138 -34.73 0.97 -5.56
C GLU A 138 -33.62 0.63 -4.58
N ARG A 139 -33.97 0.38 -3.31
CA ARG A 139 -33.03 -0.03 -2.27
C ARG A 139 -32.27 -1.30 -2.67
N LEU A 140 -32.97 -2.29 -3.24
CA LEU A 140 -32.34 -3.53 -3.72
C LEU A 140 -31.37 -3.27 -4.88
N ARG A 141 -31.75 -2.41 -5.84
CA ARG A 141 -30.90 -2.00 -6.96
C ARG A 141 -29.62 -1.33 -6.46
N VAL A 142 -29.75 -0.32 -5.60
CA VAL A 142 -28.61 0.44 -5.05
C VAL A 142 -27.69 -0.46 -4.23
N ARG A 143 -28.23 -1.37 -3.41
CA ARG A 143 -27.40 -2.34 -2.65
C ARG A 143 -26.64 -3.30 -3.56
N LYS A 144 -27.24 -3.71 -4.68
CA LYS A 144 -26.59 -4.58 -5.68
C LYS A 144 -25.47 -3.83 -6.38
N GLU A 145 -25.72 -2.59 -6.81
CA GLU A 145 -24.71 -1.72 -7.41
C GLU A 145 -23.55 -1.46 -6.45
N LEU A 146 -23.83 -1.15 -5.18
CA LEU A 146 -22.81 -0.93 -4.16
C LEU A 146 -21.91 -2.16 -3.99
N ARG A 147 -22.51 -3.36 -3.93
CA ARG A 147 -21.77 -4.63 -3.85
C ARG A 147 -20.94 -4.89 -5.11
N GLN A 148 -21.43 -4.51 -6.28
CA GLN A 148 -20.71 -4.66 -7.54
C GLN A 148 -19.52 -3.69 -7.62
N VAL A 149 -19.69 -2.44 -7.19
CA VAL A 149 -18.63 -1.43 -7.10
C VAL A 149 -17.52 -1.90 -6.15
N GLN A 150 -17.89 -2.43 -4.98
CA GLN A 150 -16.93 -2.98 -4.01
C GLN A 150 -16.16 -4.19 -4.58
N ARG A 151 -16.82 -5.09 -5.31
CA ARG A 151 -16.15 -6.23 -5.95
C ARG A 151 -15.30 -5.84 -7.16
N GLY A 152 -15.71 -4.83 -7.92
CA GLY A 152 -14.97 -4.33 -9.08
C GLY A 152 -13.66 -3.65 -8.68
N LEU A 153 -13.64 -2.97 -7.53
CA LEU A 153 -12.44 -2.36 -6.96
C LEU A 153 -11.28 -3.36 -6.83
N ASP A 154 -11.57 -4.58 -6.35
CA ASP A 154 -10.55 -5.59 -6.13
C ASP A 154 -10.05 -6.19 -7.47
N GLN A 155 -10.96 -6.51 -8.39
CA GLN A 155 -10.61 -7.20 -9.64
C GLN A 155 -9.81 -6.34 -10.62
N ASP A 156 -10.16 -5.07 -10.79
CA ASP A 156 -9.47 -4.20 -11.75
C ASP A 156 -8.04 -3.88 -11.31
N ILE A 157 -7.82 -3.71 -10.00
CA ILE A 157 -6.49 -3.47 -9.43
C ILE A 157 -5.60 -4.72 -9.57
N GLU A 158 -6.15 -5.91 -9.29
CA GLU A 158 -5.42 -7.18 -9.43
C GLU A 158 -5.03 -7.47 -10.88
N ASN A 159 -5.93 -7.23 -11.83
CA ASN A 159 -5.68 -7.45 -13.25
C ASN A 159 -4.57 -6.53 -13.79
N LEU A 160 -4.59 -5.25 -13.41
CA LEU A 160 -3.55 -4.28 -13.78
C LEU A 160 -2.18 -4.75 -13.27
N GLY A 161 -2.10 -5.11 -11.98
CA GLY A 161 -0.87 -5.59 -11.36
C GLY A 161 -0.34 -6.88 -12.00
N THR A 162 -1.24 -7.81 -12.34
CA THR A 162 -0.88 -9.10 -12.95
C THR A 162 -0.32 -8.93 -14.36
N ARG A 163 -0.97 -8.12 -15.21
CA ARG A 163 -0.47 -7.85 -16.58
C ARG A 163 0.92 -7.24 -16.58
N LEU A 164 1.16 -6.27 -15.70
CA LEU A 164 2.47 -5.62 -15.57
C LEU A 164 3.56 -6.58 -15.08
N LYS A 165 3.24 -7.46 -14.13
CA LYS A 165 4.17 -8.52 -13.68
C LYS A 165 4.50 -9.48 -14.81
N ILE A 166 3.52 -9.96 -15.56
CA ILE A 166 3.74 -10.89 -16.68
C ILE A 166 4.68 -10.27 -17.73
N ILE A 167 4.42 -9.01 -18.11
CA ILE A 167 5.27 -8.32 -19.08
C ILE A 167 6.69 -8.18 -18.52
N ASN A 168 6.87 -7.66 -17.31
CA ASN A 168 8.20 -7.35 -16.81
C ASN A 168 9.02 -8.61 -16.46
N ILE A 169 8.38 -9.62 -15.85
CA ILE A 169 9.02 -10.89 -15.47
C ILE A 169 9.27 -11.77 -16.69
N GLY A 170 8.35 -11.79 -17.66
CA GLY A 170 8.46 -12.63 -18.85
C GLY A 170 9.37 -12.05 -19.95
N LEU A 171 9.38 -10.73 -20.11
CA LEU A 171 10.12 -10.08 -21.20
C LEU A 171 11.64 -10.24 -21.07
N MET A 172 12.20 -10.09 -19.86
CA MET A 172 13.66 -10.17 -19.68
C MET A 172 14.24 -11.55 -20.01
N PRO A 173 13.73 -12.66 -19.43
CA PRO A 173 14.16 -14.01 -19.81
C PRO A 173 13.97 -14.29 -21.31
N LEU A 174 12.85 -13.84 -21.89
CA LEU A 174 12.58 -14.01 -23.32
C LEU A 174 13.64 -13.32 -24.20
N LEU A 175 14.00 -12.07 -23.88
CA LEU A 175 15.04 -11.34 -24.60
C LEU A 175 16.40 -12.03 -24.53
N ILE A 176 16.75 -12.63 -23.39
CA ILE A 176 17.99 -13.40 -23.22
C ILE A 176 17.97 -14.65 -24.11
N VAL A 177 16.86 -15.38 -24.15
CA VAL A 177 16.69 -16.57 -25.00
C VAL A 177 16.79 -16.21 -26.49
N ILE A 178 16.13 -15.12 -26.90
CA ILE A 178 16.19 -14.65 -28.30
C ILE A 178 17.61 -14.21 -28.65
N GLY A 179 18.28 -13.44 -27.77
CA GLY A 179 19.64 -12.98 -27.98
C GLY A 179 20.65 -14.12 -28.08
N SER A 180 20.53 -15.14 -27.21
CA SER A 180 21.41 -16.31 -27.25
C SER A 180 21.20 -17.15 -28.51
N LEU A 181 19.95 -17.32 -28.95
CA LEU A 181 19.62 -18.02 -30.20
C LEU A 181 20.17 -17.28 -31.43
N LEU A 182 20.03 -15.95 -31.48
CA LEU A 182 20.60 -15.12 -32.55
C LEU A 182 22.12 -15.22 -32.62
N LEU A 183 22.81 -15.14 -31.48
CA LEU A 183 24.28 -15.30 -31.43
C LEU A 183 24.71 -16.68 -31.87
N PHE A 184 23.98 -17.73 -31.49
CA PHE A 184 24.24 -19.10 -31.91
C PHE A 184 24.11 -19.25 -33.43
N LEU A 185 23.05 -18.72 -34.02
CA LEU A 185 22.83 -18.76 -35.47
C LEU A 185 23.88 -17.94 -36.23
N LEU A 186 24.21 -16.73 -35.77
CA LEU A 186 25.23 -15.88 -36.39
C LEU A 186 26.63 -16.50 -36.35
N ARG A 187 26.97 -17.23 -35.28
CA ARG A 187 28.23 -18.00 -35.20
C ARG A 187 28.24 -19.18 -36.17
N ARG A 188 27.09 -19.80 -36.42
CA ARG A 188 26.97 -20.90 -37.38
C ARG A 188 27.05 -20.45 -38.84
N TYR A 189 26.67 -19.20 -39.12
CA TYR A 189 26.68 -18.60 -40.47
C TYR A 189 27.97 -17.85 -40.84
N LYS A 190 28.95 -17.72 -39.95
CA LYS A 190 30.33 -17.36 -40.34
C LYS A 190 31.09 -18.63 -40.72
N PRO A 191 31.20 -19.01 -42.01
CA PRO A 191 32.26 -19.91 -42.41
C PRO A 191 33.59 -19.20 -42.15
N THR A 192 34.57 -19.94 -41.64
CA THR A 192 35.98 -19.54 -41.58
C THR A 192 36.47 -19.02 -42.93
#